data_AF-A0A7S0BT50-F1
#
_entry.id   AF-A0A7S0BT50-F1
#
_cell.length_a   1.000
_cell.length_b   1.000
_cell.length_c   1.000
_cell.angle_alpha   90.00
_cell.angle_beta   90.00
_cell.angle_gamma   90.00
#
_symmetry.space_group_name_H-M   'P 1'
#
loop_
_entity.id
_entity.type
_entity.pdbx_description
1 polymer ?
#
loop_
_entity_poly.entity_id
_entity_poly.type
_entity_poly.pdbx_seq_one_letter_code
_entity_poly.pdbx_strand_id
1 'polypeptide(L)'
;MLAFAGSLGTVRLHSRRLSTVAAMDPTKPIHKSALDDTNTKGAFKRKASVFRSWVSKGGEFEPEGGRYHLYVGYACPWAHRTMITRQLKGLTDAIGITYVDYFMGGMGWEFKPGPEPNYGLTKIRELYFKAQEDYDGRFTIPVLWDKKTETIVNNESSEIIIMLNKEFNDFAKNPELDFLPESKRDAILELAESFYEPVN
;
A
#
# COMPACT_ATOMS: atom_id res chain seq x y z
N MET A 1 -40.33 -32.02 46.85
CA MET A 1 -39.01 -32.03 47.51
C MET A 1 -38.09 -32.92 46.68
N LEU A 2 -36.84 -32.48 46.45
CA LEU A 2 -35.76 -33.10 45.65
C LEU A 2 -35.87 -32.91 44.12
N ALA A 3 -34.85 -32.54 43.37
CA ALA A 3 -33.56 -31.89 43.61
C ALA A 3 -33.04 -31.42 42.23
N PHE A 4 -32.50 -30.21 42.13
CA PHE A 4 -31.79 -29.72 40.95
C PHE A 4 -30.42 -30.40 40.85
N ALA A 5 -30.05 -30.90 39.67
CA ALA A 5 -28.66 -31.26 39.34
C ALA A 5 -28.29 -30.63 37.99
N GLY A 6 -27.63 -29.47 38.04
CA GLY A 6 -27.03 -28.82 36.89
C GLY A 6 -25.72 -29.49 36.51
N SER A 7 -25.60 -29.94 35.26
CA SER A 7 -24.34 -30.36 34.67
C SER A 7 -23.65 -29.14 34.04
N LEU A 8 -22.59 -28.67 34.69
CA LEU A 8 -21.67 -27.69 34.13
C LEU A 8 -20.82 -28.38 33.05
N GLY A 9 -21.18 -28.18 31.79
CA GLY A 9 -20.37 -28.56 30.65
C GLY A 9 -19.07 -27.75 30.61
N THR A 10 -17.94 -28.43 30.75
CA THR A 10 -16.60 -27.85 30.67
C THR A 10 -16.34 -27.35 29.25
N VAL A 11 -16.40 -26.03 29.03
CA VAL A 11 -15.95 -25.41 27.78
C VAL A 11 -14.42 -25.49 27.75
N ARG A 12 -13.89 -26.42 26.96
CA ARG A 12 -12.46 -26.45 26.60
C ARG A 12 -12.16 -25.22 25.73
N LEU A 13 -11.69 -24.15 26.36
CA LEU A 13 -11.00 -23.06 25.69
C LEU A 13 -9.78 -23.64 24.97
N HIS A 14 -9.89 -23.82 23.66
CA HIS A 14 -8.73 -24.05 22.81
C HIS A 14 -7.90 -22.77 22.88
N SER A 15 -6.80 -22.84 23.62
CA SER A 15 -5.72 -21.86 23.58
C SER A 15 -5.23 -21.75 22.13
N ARG A 16 -5.81 -20.82 21.36
CA ARG A 16 -5.15 -20.31 20.18
C ARG A 16 -3.91 -19.60 20.69
N ARG A 17 -2.74 -20.22 20.45
CA ARG A 17 -1.45 -19.55 20.62
C ARG A 17 -1.56 -18.20 19.90
N LEU A 18 -1.53 -17.13 20.68
CA LEU A 18 -1.20 -15.80 20.17
C LEU A 18 0.10 -15.97 19.39
N SER A 19 0.05 -15.74 18.08
CA SER A 19 1.26 -15.68 17.27
C SER A 19 2.12 -14.59 17.89
N THR A 20 3.22 -15.01 18.50
CA THR A 20 4.29 -14.11 18.91
C THR A 20 4.64 -13.25 17.71
N VAL A 21 4.49 -11.94 17.84
CA VAL A 21 5.08 -10.96 16.94
C VAL A 21 6.54 -11.40 16.77
N ALA A 22 6.92 -11.80 15.56
CA ALA A 22 8.26 -12.29 15.30
C ALA A 22 9.26 -11.24 15.80
N ALA A 23 10.20 -11.66 16.64
CA ALA A 23 11.26 -10.78 17.12
C ALA A 23 11.96 -10.14 15.92
N MET A 24 12.29 -8.86 16.03
CA MET A 24 12.89 -8.08 14.96
C MET A 24 14.21 -8.72 14.52
N ASP A 25 14.31 -9.14 13.26
CA ASP A 25 15.56 -9.65 12.68
C ASP A 25 16.59 -8.49 12.62
N PRO A 26 17.68 -8.54 13.40
CA PRO A 26 18.68 -7.48 13.44
C PRO A 26 19.51 -7.38 12.15
N THR A 27 19.43 -8.38 11.27
CA THR A 27 20.12 -8.37 9.97
C THR A 27 19.36 -7.58 8.92
N LYS A 28 18.05 -7.35 9.13
CA LYS A 28 17.21 -6.62 8.18
C LYS A 28 17.37 -5.10 8.34
N PRO A 29 17.41 -4.33 7.24
CA PRO A 29 17.57 -2.89 7.29
C PRO A 29 16.45 -2.20 8.07
N ILE A 30 16.83 -1.16 8.80
CA ILE A 30 15.88 -0.23 9.46
C ILE A 30 15.29 0.76 8.46
N HIS A 31 14.26 1.48 8.87
CA HIS A 31 13.62 2.47 8.01
C HIS A 31 14.56 3.63 7.70
N LYS A 32 14.63 3.99 6.41
CA LYS A 32 15.32 5.18 5.90
C LYS A 32 14.30 6.30 5.67
N SER A 33 14.47 7.40 6.39
CA SER A 33 13.64 8.60 6.33
C SER A 33 14.07 9.52 5.17
N ALA A 34 13.37 10.65 5.00
CA ALA A 34 13.81 11.67 4.04
C ALA A 34 15.14 12.34 4.46
N LEU A 35 15.47 12.35 5.76
CA LEU A 35 16.72 12.94 6.24
C LEU A 35 17.94 12.18 5.73
N ASP A 36 17.82 10.87 5.54
CA ASP A 36 18.87 9.99 5.02
C ASP A 36 19.19 10.21 3.53
N ASP A 37 18.35 10.99 2.84
CA ASP A 37 18.52 11.38 1.44
C ASP A 37 19.05 12.84 1.31
N THR A 38 19.45 13.46 2.42
CA THR A 38 20.06 14.80 2.44
C THR A 38 21.56 14.70 2.26
N ASN A 39 22.11 15.44 1.30
CA ASN A 39 23.57 15.46 1.08
C ASN A 39 24.30 16.33 2.11
N THR A 40 25.64 16.30 2.09
CA THR A 40 26.49 17.08 3.02
C THR A 40 26.34 18.60 2.92
N LYS A 41 25.71 19.10 1.84
CA LYS A 41 25.38 20.52 1.64
C LYS A 41 23.95 20.86 2.07
N GLY A 42 23.21 19.91 2.65
CA GLY A 42 21.83 20.09 3.09
C GLY A 42 20.77 19.94 1.99
N ALA A 43 21.15 19.61 0.75
CA ALA A 43 20.17 19.39 -0.31
C ALA A 43 19.61 17.98 -0.24
N PHE A 44 18.29 17.88 -0.10
CA PHE A 44 17.54 16.63 -0.23
C PHE A 44 17.50 16.19 -1.69
N LYS A 45 17.82 14.92 -1.96
CA LYS A 45 17.68 14.30 -3.27
C LYS A 45 16.82 13.06 -3.15
N ARG A 46 15.56 13.17 -3.57
CA ARG A 46 14.62 12.05 -3.53
C ARG A 46 15.14 10.87 -4.36
N LYS A 47 15.18 9.69 -3.76
CA LYS A 47 15.44 8.44 -4.49
C LYS A 47 14.19 8.00 -5.25
N ALA A 48 14.41 7.45 -6.45
CA ALA A 48 13.35 6.90 -7.27
C ALA A 48 12.70 5.66 -6.63
N SER A 49 11.41 5.47 -6.89
CA SER A 49 10.66 4.27 -6.54
C SER A 49 11.18 3.06 -7.32
N VAL A 50 11.23 1.89 -6.66
CA VAL A 50 11.91 0.67 -7.18
C VAL A 50 10.94 -0.30 -7.84
N PHE A 51 9.73 -0.46 -7.29
CA PHE A 51 8.71 -1.31 -7.89
C PHE A 51 7.93 -0.50 -8.92
N ARG A 52 8.07 -0.87 -10.20
CA ARG A 52 7.61 -0.10 -11.36
C ARG A 52 6.85 -0.94 -12.40
N SER A 53 6.33 -2.09 -11.98
CA SER A 53 5.53 -2.94 -12.85
C SER A 53 4.15 -2.32 -13.08
N TRP A 54 3.48 -2.78 -14.15
CA TRP A 54 2.20 -2.25 -14.59
C TRP A 54 1.12 -3.30 -14.56
N VAL A 55 -0.08 -2.90 -14.11
CA VAL A 55 -1.31 -3.62 -14.39
C VAL A 55 -1.69 -3.32 -15.84
N SER A 56 -1.93 -4.35 -16.63
CA SER A 56 -2.36 -4.20 -18.02
C SER A 56 -3.00 -5.49 -18.54
N LYS A 57 -3.95 -5.34 -19.47
CA LYS A 57 -4.59 -6.48 -20.12
C LYS A 57 -3.57 -7.30 -20.94
N GLY A 58 -3.52 -8.61 -20.72
CA GLY A 58 -2.54 -9.51 -21.33
C GLY A 58 -1.15 -9.47 -20.67
N GLY A 59 -0.97 -8.70 -19.59
CA GLY A 59 0.29 -8.59 -18.85
C GLY A 59 0.43 -9.59 -17.71
N GLU A 60 1.56 -9.50 -17.00
CA GLU A 60 1.81 -10.28 -15.77
C GLU A 60 0.75 -9.97 -14.69
N PHE A 61 0.36 -8.71 -14.59
CA PHE A 61 -0.65 -8.21 -13.67
C PHE A 61 -1.93 -7.83 -14.44
N GLU A 62 -2.81 -8.80 -14.67
CA GLU A 62 -4.13 -8.59 -15.28
C GLU A 62 -5.10 -7.80 -14.38
N PRO A 63 -5.82 -6.79 -14.91
CA PRO A 63 -6.82 -6.08 -14.14
C PRO A 63 -7.96 -7.03 -13.73
N GLU A 64 -8.10 -7.25 -12.43
CA GLU A 64 -9.06 -8.18 -11.82
C GLU A 64 -9.66 -7.53 -10.56
N GLY A 65 -10.99 -7.44 -10.51
CA GLY A 65 -11.72 -6.99 -9.33
C GLY A 65 -11.44 -7.89 -8.12
N GLY A 66 -11.02 -7.29 -7.00
CA GLY A 66 -10.70 -7.99 -5.77
C GLY A 66 -9.28 -8.57 -5.71
N ARG A 67 -8.47 -8.50 -6.78
CA ARG A 67 -7.07 -8.99 -6.80
C ARG A 67 -6.10 -8.04 -6.09
N TYR A 68 -6.28 -6.74 -6.28
CA TYR A 68 -5.32 -5.72 -5.85
C TYR A 68 -5.69 -5.07 -4.51
N HIS A 69 -4.67 -4.58 -3.80
CA HIS A 69 -4.82 -3.89 -2.52
C HIS A 69 -3.89 -2.68 -2.45
N LEU A 70 -4.39 -1.56 -1.96
CA LEU A 70 -3.60 -0.35 -1.71
C LEU A 70 -3.22 -0.24 -0.23
N TYR A 71 -1.94 -0.05 0.06
CA TYR A 71 -1.48 0.38 1.38
C TYR A 71 -1.09 1.85 1.33
N VAL A 72 -1.73 2.66 2.18
CA VAL A 72 -1.70 4.13 2.13
C VAL A 72 -1.69 4.74 3.52
N GLY A 73 -1.54 6.06 3.63
CA GLY A 73 -1.65 6.81 4.88
C GLY A 73 -2.12 8.23 4.61
N TYR A 74 -3.01 8.75 5.46
CA TYR A 74 -3.64 10.06 5.27
C TYR A 74 -2.65 11.24 5.28
N ALA A 75 -1.52 11.09 5.98
CA ALA A 75 -0.50 12.13 6.08
C ALA A 75 0.39 12.25 4.82
N CYS A 76 0.38 11.26 3.92
CA CYS A 76 1.28 11.22 2.77
C CYS A 76 0.62 11.78 1.50
N PRO A 77 1.12 12.88 0.90
CA PRO A 77 0.51 13.46 -0.30
C PRO A 77 0.57 12.52 -1.50
N TRP A 78 1.64 11.72 -1.61
CA TRP A 78 1.80 10.71 -2.67
C TRP A 78 0.74 9.63 -2.57
N ALA A 79 0.45 9.14 -1.36
CA ALA A 79 -0.59 8.16 -1.13
C ALA A 79 -1.99 8.76 -1.32
N HIS A 80 -2.15 10.05 -1.03
CA HIS A 80 -3.41 10.74 -1.22
C HIS A 80 -3.86 10.78 -2.68
N ARG A 81 -2.92 10.91 -3.63
CA ARG A 81 -3.21 10.83 -5.07
C ARG A 81 -3.95 9.53 -5.42
N THR A 82 -3.47 8.39 -4.94
CA THR A 82 -4.08 7.08 -5.24
C THR A 82 -5.44 6.91 -4.57
N MET A 83 -5.60 7.43 -3.34
CA MET A 83 -6.89 7.45 -2.65
C MET A 83 -7.95 8.27 -3.41
N ILE A 84 -7.57 9.46 -3.89
CA ILE A 84 -8.46 10.33 -4.67
C ILE A 84 -8.87 9.63 -5.96
N THR A 85 -7.91 9.12 -6.75
CA THR A 85 -8.23 8.45 -8.02
C THR A 85 -9.11 7.21 -7.79
N ARG A 86 -8.81 6.38 -6.78
CA ARG A 86 -9.64 5.22 -6.40
C ARG A 86 -11.07 5.63 -6.08
N GLN A 87 -11.26 6.70 -5.31
CA GLN A 87 -12.57 7.18 -4.91
C GLN A 87 -13.35 7.74 -6.11
N LEU A 88 -12.71 8.60 -6.93
CA LEU A 88 -13.36 9.24 -8.07
C LEU A 88 -13.74 8.23 -9.16
N LYS A 89 -12.90 7.24 -9.45
CA LYS A 89 -13.24 6.14 -10.37
C LYS A 89 -14.28 5.17 -9.80
N GLY A 90 -14.60 5.25 -8.51
CA GLY A 90 -15.52 4.34 -7.85
C GLY A 90 -14.97 2.91 -7.74
N LEU A 91 -13.67 2.75 -7.56
CA LEU A 91 -12.97 1.45 -7.48
C LEU A 91 -12.99 0.84 -6.06
N THR A 92 -13.93 1.27 -5.21
CA THR A 92 -13.94 0.90 -3.79
C THR A 92 -14.13 -0.58 -3.53
N ASP A 93 -14.87 -1.24 -4.43
CA ASP A 93 -15.23 -2.65 -4.30
C ASP A 93 -14.21 -3.54 -5.02
N ALA A 94 -13.51 -3.00 -6.02
CA ALA A 94 -12.53 -3.71 -6.84
C ALA A 94 -11.13 -3.72 -6.21
N ILE A 95 -10.74 -2.66 -5.49
CA ILE A 95 -9.40 -2.51 -4.94
C ILE A 95 -9.51 -2.28 -3.44
N GLY A 96 -8.99 -3.23 -2.66
CA GLY A 96 -8.93 -3.12 -1.20
C GLY A 96 -8.02 -1.98 -0.76
N ILE A 97 -8.18 -1.52 0.48
CA ILE A 97 -7.35 -0.44 1.02
C ILE A 97 -7.06 -0.68 2.50
N THR A 98 -5.81 -0.47 2.91
CA THR A 98 -5.36 -0.47 4.30
C THR A 98 -4.59 0.80 4.60
N TYR A 99 -4.85 1.35 5.78
CA TYR A 99 -4.22 2.57 6.25
C TYR A 99 -3.12 2.27 7.27
N VAL A 100 -1.99 2.94 7.12
CA VAL A 100 -0.96 3.02 8.16
C VAL A 100 -1.32 4.11 9.17
N ASP A 101 -0.75 4.00 10.36
CA ASP A 101 -0.80 5.04 11.39
C ASP A 101 -0.14 6.34 10.89
N TYR A 102 -0.64 7.48 11.36
CA TYR A 102 -0.09 8.79 10.97
C TYR A 102 1.33 9.00 11.50
N PHE A 103 1.69 8.36 12.63
CA PHE A 103 2.98 8.51 13.25
C PHE A 103 3.98 7.52 12.63
N MET A 104 4.96 8.07 11.91
CA MET A 104 6.07 7.30 11.35
C MET A 104 7.25 7.29 12.34
N GLY A 105 7.38 6.19 13.10
CA GLY A 105 8.46 6.00 14.05
C GLY A 105 9.78 5.53 13.41
N GLY A 106 10.77 5.16 14.23
CA GLY A 106 12.08 4.68 13.74
C GLY A 106 12.02 3.38 12.93
N MET A 107 10.91 2.65 13.01
CA MET A 107 10.65 1.44 12.22
C MET A 107 9.84 1.70 10.95
N GLY A 108 9.54 2.97 10.65
CA GLY A 108 8.74 3.40 9.51
C GLY A 108 7.24 3.37 9.80
N TRP A 109 6.46 3.15 8.75
CA TRP A 109 5.00 3.10 8.81
C TRP A 109 4.49 1.82 9.48
N GLU A 110 3.61 1.99 10.46
CA GLU A 110 3.02 0.90 11.25
C GLU A 110 1.52 0.77 11.00
N PHE A 111 0.98 -0.43 11.20
CA PHE A 111 -0.47 -0.66 11.24
C PHE A 111 -0.93 -0.61 12.69
N LYS A 112 -1.84 0.32 13.01
CA LYS A 112 -2.42 0.51 14.35
C LYS A 112 -3.94 0.72 14.24
N PRO A 113 -4.72 0.29 15.26
CA PRO A 113 -4.30 -0.35 16.52
C PRO A 113 -4.01 -1.86 16.40
N GLY A 114 -4.19 -2.45 15.22
CA GLY A 114 -3.95 -3.86 14.95
C GLY A 114 -3.24 -4.07 13.63
N PRO A 115 -2.86 -5.32 13.32
CA PRO A 115 -2.15 -5.65 12.11
C PRO A 115 -3.02 -5.43 10.86
N GLU A 116 -2.37 -5.34 9.70
CA GLU A 116 -3.09 -5.32 8.43
C GLU A 116 -3.83 -6.66 8.17
N PRO A 117 -4.96 -6.63 7.43
CA PRO A 117 -5.91 -7.74 7.41
C PRO A 117 -5.53 -8.92 6.51
N ASN A 118 -4.58 -8.78 5.60
CA ASN A 118 -4.27 -9.81 4.61
C ASN A 118 -3.32 -10.89 5.16
N TYR A 119 -2.30 -10.48 5.92
CA TYR A 119 -1.21 -11.36 6.39
C TYR A 119 -0.86 -11.16 7.87
N GLY A 120 -1.53 -10.25 8.58
CA GLY A 120 -1.25 -9.99 9.99
C GLY A 120 0.04 -9.20 10.22
N LEU A 121 0.54 -8.49 9.21
CA LEU A 121 1.75 -7.66 9.33
C LEU A 121 1.48 -6.44 10.21
N THR A 122 2.50 -6.00 10.94
CA THR A 122 2.41 -4.82 11.82
C THR A 122 3.06 -3.59 11.21
N LYS A 123 3.85 -3.73 10.14
CA LYS A 123 4.59 -2.64 9.51
C LYS A 123 4.67 -2.78 7.99
N ILE A 124 4.73 -1.65 7.28
CA ILE A 124 4.89 -1.64 5.82
C ILE A 124 6.17 -2.32 5.37
N ARG A 125 7.27 -2.18 6.12
CA ARG A 125 8.55 -2.82 5.76
C ARG A 125 8.45 -4.34 5.62
N GLU A 126 7.57 -4.97 6.40
CA GLU A 126 7.37 -6.43 6.37
C GLU A 126 6.73 -6.84 5.03
N LEU A 127 5.91 -5.97 4.44
CA LEU A 127 5.34 -6.16 3.11
C LEU A 127 6.41 -6.07 2.01
N TYR A 128 7.37 -5.16 2.14
CA TYR A 128 8.52 -5.05 1.23
C TYR A 128 9.40 -6.29 1.30
N PHE A 129 9.72 -6.79 2.49
CA PHE A 129 10.48 -8.04 2.64
C PHE A 129 9.72 -9.27 2.14
N LYS A 130 8.38 -9.24 2.20
CA LYS A 130 7.53 -10.29 1.62
C LYS A 130 7.60 -10.30 0.09
N ALA A 131 7.67 -9.13 -0.56
CA ALA A 131 7.84 -9.02 -2.01
C ALA A 131 9.29 -9.31 -2.47
N GLN A 132 10.27 -8.84 -1.71
CA GLN A 132 11.69 -9.01 -2.01
C GLN A 132 12.49 -9.10 -0.70
N GLU A 133 13.01 -10.29 -0.40
CA GLU A 133 13.63 -10.61 0.89
C GLU A 133 14.84 -9.72 1.22
N ASP A 134 15.65 -9.39 0.22
CA ASP A 134 16.89 -8.60 0.33
C ASP A 134 16.69 -7.10 0.08
N TYR A 135 15.44 -6.61 0.08
CA TYR A 135 15.13 -5.21 -0.19
C TYR A 135 15.83 -4.27 0.81
N ASP A 136 16.60 -3.31 0.30
CA ASP A 136 17.42 -2.38 1.09
C ASP A 136 17.02 -0.91 0.91
N GLY A 137 15.96 -0.64 0.14
CA GLY A 137 15.48 0.70 -0.17
C GLY A 137 14.62 1.34 0.93
N ARG A 138 13.79 2.32 0.53
CA ARG A 138 12.84 2.99 1.43
C ARG A 138 11.51 2.25 1.43
N PHE A 139 10.98 1.99 2.60
CA PHE A 139 9.66 1.41 2.79
C PHE A 139 8.58 2.50 2.66
N THR A 140 8.25 2.87 1.42
CA THR A 140 7.35 4.00 1.12
C THR A 140 5.88 3.58 1.06
N ILE A 141 5.00 4.58 1.06
CA ILE A 141 3.60 4.48 0.64
C ILE A 141 3.36 5.56 -0.43
N PRO A 142 2.46 5.36 -1.40
CA PRO A 142 1.55 4.21 -1.56
C PRO A 142 2.24 2.93 -2.01
N VAL A 143 1.62 1.79 -1.74
CA VAL A 143 1.98 0.47 -2.32
C VAL A 143 0.76 -0.12 -2.99
N LEU A 144 0.86 -0.43 -4.29
CA LEU A 144 -0.09 -1.27 -5.01
C LEU A 144 0.38 -2.71 -4.93
N TRP A 145 -0.37 -3.52 -4.20
CA TRP A 145 -0.07 -4.92 -3.90
C TRP A 145 -0.95 -5.86 -4.73
N ASP A 146 -0.35 -6.91 -5.28
CA ASP A 146 -1.07 -8.01 -5.91
C ASP A 146 -1.22 -9.16 -4.92
N LYS A 147 -2.46 -9.45 -4.49
CA LYS A 147 -2.73 -10.54 -3.55
C LYS A 147 -2.56 -11.93 -4.16
N LYS A 148 -2.55 -12.05 -5.50
CA LYS A 148 -2.45 -13.35 -6.19
C LYS A 148 -1.00 -13.85 -6.25
N THR A 149 -0.07 -12.96 -6.57
CA THR A 149 1.36 -13.25 -6.64
C THR A 149 2.10 -12.88 -5.35
N GLU A 150 1.41 -12.24 -4.40
CA GLU A 150 1.95 -11.79 -3.12
C GLU A 150 3.19 -10.91 -3.28
N THR A 151 3.14 -9.95 -4.22
CA THR A 151 4.23 -9.01 -4.49
C THR A 151 3.73 -7.57 -4.64
N ILE A 152 4.68 -6.63 -4.59
CA ILE A 152 4.42 -5.23 -4.91
C ILE A 152 4.44 -5.07 -6.43
N VAL A 153 3.32 -4.61 -6.98
CA VAL A 153 3.24 -4.23 -8.40
C VAL A 153 3.99 -2.93 -8.62
N ASN A 154 3.64 -1.91 -7.82
CA ASN A 154 4.14 -0.56 -8.01
C ASN A 154 4.12 0.23 -6.70
N ASN A 155 5.15 1.07 -6.47
CA ASN A 155 5.19 2.01 -5.35
C ASN A 155 5.44 3.47 -5.78
N GLU A 156 5.22 3.78 -7.06
CA GLU A 156 5.24 5.12 -7.63
C GLU A 156 3.81 5.65 -7.82
N SER A 157 3.48 6.69 -7.04
CA SER A 157 2.13 7.25 -7.00
C SER A 157 1.62 7.76 -8.36
N SER A 158 2.49 8.35 -9.18
CA SER A 158 2.12 8.91 -10.49
C SER A 158 1.74 7.82 -11.50
N GLU A 159 2.39 6.66 -11.45
CA GLU A 159 2.06 5.52 -12.30
C GLU A 159 0.81 4.80 -11.79
N ILE A 160 0.69 4.64 -10.48
CA ILE A 160 -0.48 4.02 -9.87
C ILE A 160 -1.76 4.75 -10.27
N ILE A 161 -1.81 6.09 -10.21
CA ILE A 161 -3.02 6.82 -10.61
C ILE A 161 -3.35 6.65 -12.10
N ILE A 162 -2.36 6.47 -12.97
CA ILE A 162 -2.59 6.22 -14.40
C ILE A 162 -3.20 4.82 -14.58
N MET A 163 -2.67 3.81 -13.91
CA MET A 163 -3.24 2.45 -13.92
C MET A 163 -4.68 2.43 -13.40
N LEU A 164 -4.92 3.06 -12.24
CA LEU A 164 -6.27 3.17 -11.67
C LEU A 164 -7.25 3.89 -12.59
N ASN A 165 -6.78 4.93 -13.30
CA ASN A 165 -7.61 5.71 -14.22
C ASN A 165 -8.09 4.88 -15.43
N LYS A 166 -7.22 4.02 -15.98
CA LYS A 166 -7.46 3.37 -17.29
C LYS A 166 -7.70 1.87 -17.20
N GLU A 167 -6.82 1.15 -16.52
CA GLU A 167 -6.72 -0.32 -16.63
C GLU A 167 -7.84 -1.04 -15.87
N PHE A 168 -8.48 -0.36 -14.92
CA PHE A 168 -9.57 -0.89 -14.10
C PHE A 168 -10.97 -0.44 -14.54
N ASN A 169 -11.13 0.12 -15.75
CA ASN A 169 -12.42 0.63 -16.22
C ASN A 169 -13.54 -0.44 -16.18
N ASP A 170 -13.24 -1.70 -16.48
CA ASP A 170 -14.22 -2.79 -16.44
C ASP A 170 -14.77 -3.08 -15.02
N PHE A 171 -14.10 -2.55 -13.97
CA PHE A 171 -14.46 -2.71 -12.56
C PHE A 171 -14.84 -1.38 -11.88
N ALA A 172 -14.77 -0.26 -12.61
CA ALA A 172 -15.07 1.07 -12.10
C ALA A 172 -16.58 1.31 -12.08
N LYS A 173 -17.08 2.03 -11.07
CA LYS A 173 -18.46 2.55 -11.07
C LYS A 173 -18.62 3.77 -11.99
N ASN A 174 -17.53 4.49 -12.23
CA ASN A 174 -17.47 5.67 -13.10
C ASN A 174 -16.41 5.46 -14.22
N PRO A 175 -16.61 4.46 -15.11
CA PRO A 175 -15.64 4.13 -16.16
C PRO A 175 -15.44 5.29 -17.17
N GLU A 176 -16.43 6.16 -17.32
CA GLU A 176 -16.42 7.32 -18.23
C GLU A 176 -15.51 8.48 -17.78
N LEU A 177 -15.15 8.55 -16.49
CA LEU A 177 -14.20 9.54 -16.01
C LEU A 177 -12.79 9.21 -16.49
N ASP A 178 -12.18 10.13 -17.24
CA ASP A 178 -10.79 10.02 -17.69
C ASP A 178 -9.99 11.25 -17.25
N PHE A 179 -9.05 11.03 -16.32
CA PHE A 179 -8.17 12.08 -15.78
C PHE A 179 -6.91 12.31 -16.63
N LEU A 180 -6.68 11.48 -17.66
CA LEU A 180 -5.56 11.64 -18.59
C LEU A 180 -6.01 11.37 -20.04
N PRO A 181 -6.99 12.13 -20.55
CA PRO A 181 -7.51 11.94 -21.89
C PRO A 181 -6.42 12.20 -22.93
N GLU A 182 -6.41 11.41 -24.00
CA GLU A 182 -5.36 11.43 -25.03
C GLU A 182 -5.10 12.84 -25.59
N SER A 183 -6.17 13.60 -25.85
CA SER A 183 -6.09 14.95 -26.40
C SER A 183 -5.42 16.00 -25.49
N LYS A 184 -5.29 15.71 -24.19
CA LYS A 184 -4.67 16.61 -23.20
C LYS A 184 -3.46 15.98 -22.50
N ARG A 185 -3.11 14.75 -22.84
CA ARG A 185 -2.10 13.96 -22.13
C ARG A 185 -0.79 14.73 -21.99
N ASP A 186 -0.24 15.20 -23.10
CA ASP A 186 1.07 15.85 -23.09
C ASP A 186 1.06 17.14 -22.27
N ALA A 187 0.03 17.97 -22.42
CA ALA A 187 -0.14 19.19 -21.64
C ALA A 187 -0.29 18.93 -20.12
N ILE A 188 -1.00 17.86 -19.74
CA ILE A 188 -1.13 17.46 -18.33
C ILE A 188 0.20 16.97 -17.77
N LEU A 189 0.94 16.16 -18.52
CA LEU A 189 2.23 15.62 -18.09
C LEU A 189 3.30 16.71 -18.00
N GLU A 190 3.34 17.63 -18.96
CA GLU A 190 4.22 18.80 -18.94
C GLU A 190 3.93 19.69 -17.73
N LEU A 191 2.64 19.97 -17.47
CA LEU A 191 2.25 20.74 -16.30
C LEU A 191 2.65 20.01 -15.00
N ALA A 192 2.38 18.70 -14.91
CA ALA A 192 2.72 17.88 -13.74
C ALA A 192 4.23 17.90 -13.44
N GLU A 193 5.07 17.83 -14.47
CA GLU A 193 6.52 17.92 -14.34
C GLU A 193 6.94 19.31 -13.87
N SER A 194 6.35 20.37 -14.43
CA SER A 194 6.73 21.76 -14.14
C SER A 194 6.62 22.16 -12.66
N PHE A 195 5.74 21.51 -11.89
CA PHE A 195 5.57 21.77 -10.47
C PHE A 195 6.07 20.65 -9.55
N TYR A 196 6.58 19.53 -10.08
CA TYR A 196 7.02 18.41 -9.23
C TYR A 196 8.20 18.82 -8.34
N GLU A 197 9.35 19.14 -8.92
CA GLU A 197 10.54 19.56 -8.16
C GLU A 197 10.37 20.87 -7.38
N PRO A 198 9.74 21.94 -7.91
CA PRO A 198 9.66 23.20 -7.17
C PRO A 198 8.55 23.25 -6.10
N VAL A 199 7.58 22.32 -6.09
CA VAL A 199 6.42 22.39 -5.18
C VAL A 199 6.19 21.12 -4.36
N ASN A 200 6.30 19.92 -4.95
CA ASN A 200 5.89 18.66 -4.29
C ASN A 200 7.04 17.92 -3.60
#